data_AF-A0A6P8EMB6-F1
#
_entry.id   AF-A0A6P8EMB6-F1
#
_cell.length_a   1.000
_cell.length_b   1.000
_cell.length_c   1.000
_cell.angle_alpha   90.00
_cell.angle_beta   90.00
_cell.angle_gamma   90.00
#
_symmetry.space_group_name_H-M   'P 1'
#
loop_
_entity.id
_entity.type
_entity.pdbx_description
1 polymer ?
#
loop_
_entity_poly.entity_id
_entity_poly.type
_entity_poly.pdbx_seq_one_letter_code
_entity_poly.pdbx_strand_id
1 'polypeptide(L)'
;MGGASAAAITSLIFLILLTLDASLAGKITSELESSAAARTLKQVNEHAHEVHCSRERSRAAWEITEEYLMPFVEQEKYQISQACRLHPENDMFRDQEEHKIHVDINEWRCGYCKKSFRVEKFLDKHFDSRHYNLLNVSSSKCLADLCGALHCDFIINSKSTKTKCNPAAAARNRHLCESLADRCFPVSQGLSASRLHEFFLRQFCDAHTCNGKKKPFAKGGKKHTSIFYLAISILTLMLLPLFYIIIYLSQRDMRGKQELKRIKKSG
;
A
#
# COMPACT_ATOMS: atom_id res chain seq x y z
N MET A 1 2.73 96.73 -2.85
CA MET A 1 3.72 96.07 -3.72
C MET A 1 4.69 95.33 -2.83
N GLY A 2 4.95 94.02 -2.88
CA GLY A 2 4.23 92.86 -3.42
C GLY A 2 4.04 91.85 -2.26
N GLY A 3 3.09 90.92 -2.29
CA GLY A 3 2.87 90.03 -3.42
C GLY A 3 3.78 88.80 -3.39
N ALA A 4 4.24 88.35 -2.22
CA ALA A 4 4.94 87.06 -2.06
C ALA A 4 4.86 86.60 -0.61
N SER A 5 3.81 85.87 -0.21
CA SER A 5 3.86 85.15 1.08
C SER A 5 2.92 83.94 1.16
N ALA A 6 1.78 83.95 0.46
CA ALA A 6 0.91 82.76 0.41
C ALA A 6 1.36 81.71 -0.62
N ALA A 7 1.81 82.15 -1.80
CA ALA A 7 2.18 81.25 -2.91
C ALA A 7 3.49 80.46 -2.65
N ALA A 8 4.44 81.04 -1.93
CA ALA A 8 5.71 80.37 -1.62
C ALA A 8 5.53 79.25 -0.57
N ILE A 9 4.67 79.47 0.43
CA ILE A 9 4.40 78.51 1.49
C ILE A 9 3.58 77.32 0.96
N THR A 10 2.58 77.58 0.09
CA THR A 10 1.82 76.49 -0.56
C THR A 10 2.68 75.68 -1.52
N SER A 11 3.62 76.33 -2.23
CA SER A 11 4.56 75.63 -3.11
C SER A 11 5.56 74.77 -2.32
N LEU A 12 6.02 75.22 -1.16
CA LEU A 12 6.91 74.45 -0.28
C LEU A 12 6.20 73.23 0.34
N ILE A 13 4.95 73.40 0.79
CA ILE A 13 4.13 72.30 1.32
C ILE A 13 3.82 71.26 0.24
N PHE A 14 3.53 71.70 -0.99
CA PHE A 14 3.29 70.82 -2.13
C PHE A 14 4.54 70.02 -2.52
N LEU A 15 5.72 70.65 -2.49
CA LEU A 15 7.00 69.97 -2.70
C LEU A 15 7.31 68.94 -1.60
N ILE A 16 7.02 69.27 -0.33
CA ILE A 16 7.20 68.34 0.79
C ILE A 16 6.25 67.13 0.64
N LEU A 17 4.97 67.35 0.34
CA LEU A 17 4.00 66.27 0.07
C LEU A 17 4.43 65.36 -1.09
N LEU A 18 4.91 65.93 -2.20
CA LEU A 18 5.43 65.16 -3.34
C LEU A 18 6.66 64.30 -2.99
N THR A 19 7.54 64.78 -2.11
CA THR A 19 8.73 64.01 -1.68
C THR A 19 8.42 62.90 -0.69
N LEU A 20 7.39 63.06 0.15
CA LEU A 20 6.91 62.02 1.08
C LEU A 20 6.23 60.86 0.34
N ASP A 21 5.43 61.16 -0.69
CA ASP A 21 4.78 60.12 -1.51
C ASP A 21 5.78 59.28 -2.32
N ALA A 22 6.81 59.92 -2.88
CA ALA A 22 7.85 59.21 -3.64
C ALA A 22 8.68 58.27 -2.75
N SER A 23 8.96 58.67 -1.51
CA SER A 23 9.73 57.86 -0.56
C SER A 23 8.92 56.68 -0.03
N LEU A 24 7.62 56.85 0.20
CA LEU A 24 6.72 55.77 0.65
C LEU A 24 6.46 54.77 -0.49
N ALA A 25 6.27 55.25 -1.72
CA ALA A 25 6.13 54.40 -2.90
C ALA A 25 7.39 53.55 -3.15
N GLY A 26 8.59 54.14 -3.04
CA GLY A 26 9.86 53.43 -3.20
C GLY A 26 10.13 52.35 -2.14
N LYS A 27 9.62 52.54 -0.92
CA LYS A 27 9.76 51.55 0.17
C LYS A 27 8.78 50.38 0.01
N ILE A 28 7.56 50.66 -0.46
CA ILE A 28 6.54 49.63 -0.75
C ILE A 28 6.94 48.77 -1.95
N THR A 29 7.50 49.36 -3.01
CA THR A 29 7.99 48.59 -4.17
C THR A 29 9.19 47.71 -3.79
N SER A 30 10.14 48.23 -3.00
CA SER A 30 11.28 47.47 -2.47
C SER A 30 10.85 46.29 -1.57
N GLU A 31 9.87 46.46 -0.69
CA GLU A 31 9.37 45.36 0.17
C GLU A 31 8.52 44.35 -0.62
N LEU A 32 7.77 44.79 -1.62
CA LEU A 32 6.97 43.91 -2.47
C LEU A 32 7.85 43.06 -3.39
N GLU A 33 8.92 43.63 -3.95
CA GLU A 33 9.91 42.90 -4.76
C GLU A 33 10.74 41.93 -3.92
N SER A 34 11.15 42.32 -2.70
CA SER A 34 11.82 41.42 -1.75
C SER A 34 10.90 40.27 -1.31
N SER A 35 9.61 40.55 -1.06
CA SER A 35 8.61 39.53 -0.72
C SER A 35 8.28 38.62 -1.90
N ALA A 36 8.23 39.15 -3.12
CA ALA A 36 8.04 38.38 -4.34
C ALA A 36 9.25 37.49 -4.63
N ALA A 37 10.47 38.03 -4.58
CA ALA A 37 11.71 37.28 -4.77
C ALA A 37 11.91 36.22 -3.68
N ALA A 38 11.58 36.50 -2.41
CA ALA A 38 11.62 35.51 -1.32
C ALA A 38 10.55 34.42 -1.50
N ARG A 39 9.36 34.75 -2.02
CA ARG A 39 8.34 33.75 -2.38
C ARG A 39 8.77 32.90 -3.58
N THR A 40 9.39 33.49 -4.60
CA THR A 40 9.89 32.75 -5.78
C THR A 40 11.08 31.85 -5.40
N LEU A 41 11.99 32.30 -4.53
CA LEU A 41 13.10 31.46 -4.05
C LEU A 41 12.61 30.32 -3.16
N LYS A 42 11.58 30.54 -2.33
CA LYS A 42 10.97 29.49 -1.52
C LYS A 42 10.18 28.49 -2.38
N GLN A 43 9.52 28.95 -3.44
CA GLN A 43 8.76 28.10 -4.35
C GLN A 43 9.67 27.26 -5.27
N VAL A 44 10.86 27.77 -5.64
CA VAL A 44 11.87 27.00 -6.39
C VAL A 44 12.57 25.96 -5.50
N ASN A 45 12.64 26.17 -4.17
CA ASN A 45 13.27 25.24 -3.22
C ASN A 45 12.28 24.30 -2.48
N GLU A 46 10.97 24.52 -2.63
CA GLU A 46 9.89 23.60 -2.20
C GLU A 46 9.32 22.74 -3.34
N HIS A 47 10.05 22.58 -4.45
CA HIS A 47 9.95 21.35 -5.23
C HIS A 47 10.79 20.24 -4.57
N ALA A 48 10.55 20.03 -3.28
CA ALA A 48 10.84 18.75 -2.64
C ALA A 48 10.10 17.70 -3.48
N HIS A 49 10.83 16.69 -3.97
CA HIS A 49 10.31 15.62 -4.82
C HIS A 49 8.93 15.12 -4.32
N GLU A 50 7.85 15.60 -4.91
CA GLU A 50 6.52 15.10 -4.56
C GLU A 50 6.34 13.78 -5.32
N VAL A 51 6.48 12.67 -4.59
CA VAL A 51 6.23 11.34 -5.14
C VAL A 51 4.72 11.20 -5.30
N HIS A 52 4.21 11.35 -6.53
CA HIS A 52 2.79 11.19 -6.87
C HIS A 52 2.32 9.72 -6.91
N CYS A 53 2.78 8.89 -5.96
CA CYS A 53 2.38 7.49 -5.86
C CYS A 53 1.52 7.25 -4.62
N SER A 54 0.33 6.69 -4.82
CA SER A 54 -0.54 6.32 -3.71
C SER A 54 -0.01 5.06 -3.02
N ARG A 55 0.48 5.21 -1.78
CA ARG A 55 0.99 4.10 -0.96
C ARG A 55 -0.03 2.98 -0.76
N GLU A 56 -1.26 3.31 -0.37
CA GLU A 56 -2.34 2.34 -0.15
C GLU A 56 -2.63 1.52 -1.40
N ARG A 57 -2.69 2.17 -2.57
CA ARG A 57 -2.89 1.47 -3.85
C ARG A 57 -1.67 0.62 -4.24
N SER A 58 -0.45 1.11 -3.98
CA SER A 58 0.78 0.34 -4.20
C SER A 58 0.81 -0.93 -3.35
N ARG A 59 0.42 -0.83 -2.08
CA ARG A 59 0.27 -1.97 -1.16
C ARG A 59 -0.74 -2.98 -1.69
N ALA A 60 -1.92 -2.52 -2.13
CA ALA A 60 -2.92 -3.41 -2.72
C ALA A 60 -2.43 -4.10 -4.01
N ALA A 61 -1.70 -3.38 -4.87
CA ALA A 61 -1.10 -3.95 -6.07
C ALA A 61 -0.09 -5.06 -5.72
N TRP A 62 0.72 -4.81 -4.70
CA TRP A 62 1.66 -5.82 -4.21
C TRP A 62 0.95 -7.02 -3.60
N GLU A 63 -0.03 -6.83 -2.72
CA GLU A 63 -0.81 -7.90 -2.10
C GLU A 63 -1.44 -8.81 -3.17
N ILE A 64 -2.02 -8.22 -4.21
CA ILE A 64 -2.54 -8.97 -5.36
C ILE A 64 -1.44 -9.78 -6.06
N THR A 65 -0.27 -9.18 -6.25
CA THR A 65 0.85 -9.84 -6.92
C THR A 65 1.35 -11.02 -6.07
N GLU A 66 1.53 -10.81 -4.78
CA GLU A 66 1.96 -11.83 -3.83
C GLU A 66 0.95 -12.97 -3.68
N GLU A 67 -0.34 -12.65 -3.61
CA GLU A 67 -1.39 -13.66 -3.41
C GLU A 67 -1.73 -14.42 -4.70
N TYR A 68 -1.83 -13.74 -5.84
CA TYR A 68 -2.39 -14.32 -7.07
C TYR A 68 -1.37 -14.62 -8.18
N LEU A 69 -0.16 -14.05 -8.11
CA LEU A 69 0.89 -14.26 -9.13
C LEU A 69 2.08 -15.06 -8.61
N MET A 70 2.68 -14.62 -7.50
CA MET A 70 3.94 -15.18 -6.99
C MET A 70 3.92 -16.71 -6.76
N PRO A 71 2.83 -17.34 -6.28
CA PRO A 71 2.80 -18.80 -6.12
C PRO A 71 3.05 -19.56 -7.43
N PHE A 72 2.60 -19.02 -8.57
CA PHE A 72 2.81 -19.62 -9.88
C PHE A 72 4.20 -19.33 -10.43
N VAL A 73 4.74 -18.13 -10.18
CA VAL A 73 6.11 -17.77 -10.55
C VAL A 73 7.11 -18.68 -9.83
N GLU A 74 6.92 -18.89 -8.54
CA GLU A 74 7.71 -19.81 -7.71
C GLU A 74 7.57 -21.25 -8.17
N GLN A 75 6.35 -21.70 -8.49
CA GLN A 75 6.09 -23.05 -9.00
C GLN A 75 6.82 -23.32 -10.33
N GLU A 76 6.82 -22.36 -11.26
CA GLU A 76 7.53 -22.46 -12.54
C GLU A 76 9.04 -22.14 -12.41
N LYS A 77 9.52 -21.83 -11.20
CA LYS A 77 10.92 -21.43 -10.89
C LYS A 77 11.42 -20.31 -11.79
N TYR A 78 10.54 -19.38 -12.13
CA TYR A 78 10.85 -18.30 -13.05
C TYR A 78 11.43 -17.09 -12.31
N GLN A 79 12.48 -16.51 -12.88
CA GLN A 79 13.08 -15.28 -12.39
C GLN A 79 12.50 -14.10 -13.17
N ILE A 80 11.74 -13.25 -12.47
CA ILE A 80 11.21 -12.02 -13.07
C ILE A 80 12.39 -11.11 -13.44
N SER A 81 12.36 -10.53 -14.63
CA SER A 81 13.42 -9.60 -15.06
C SER A 81 13.39 -8.30 -14.24
N GLN A 82 14.55 -7.72 -13.92
CA GLN A 82 14.67 -6.38 -13.32
C GLN A 82 14.04 -5.28 -14.20
N ALA A 83 13.85 -5.53 -15.49
CA ALA A 83 13.14 -4.60 -16.38
C ALA A 83 11.61 -4.63 -16.19
N CYS A 84 11.07 -5.69 -15.57
CA CYS A 84 9.64 -5.83 -15.32
C CYS A 84 9.21 -4.94 -14.16
N ARG A 85 8.08 -4.24 -14.32
CA ARG A 85 7.54 -3.36 -13.27
C ARG A 85 7.05 -4.11 -12.03
N LEU A 86 6.69 -5.39 -12.17
CA LEU A 86 6.29 -6.27 -11.06
C LEU A 86 7.48 -6.90 -10.32
N HIS A 87 8.71 -6.58 -10.71
CA HIS A 87 9.87 -7.08 -9.99
C HIS A 87 9.85 -6.58 -8.53
N PRO A 88 10.07 -7.44 -7.51
CA PRO A 88 9.96 -7.05 -6.10
C PRO A 88 10.84 -5.84 -5.72
N GLU A 89 12.07 -5.79 -6.24
CA GLU A 89 13.04 -4.71 -6.03
C GLU A 89 12.66 -3.38 -6.69
N ASN A 90 11.75 -3.41 -7.67
CA ASN A 90 11.30 -2.20 -8.34
C ASN A 90 10.17 -1.51 -7.58
N ASP A 91 9.56 -2.14 -6.58
CA ASP A 91 8.52 -1.49 -5.79
C ASP A 91 9.11 -0.41 -4.88
N MET A 92 8.75 0.84 -5.17
CA MET A 92 9.24 2.01 -4.47
C MET A 92 9.01 1.97 -2.95
N PHE A 93 7.91 1.39 -2.49
CA PHE A 93 7.59 1.35 -1.07
C PHE A 93 7.99 0.04 -0.39
N ARG A 94 8.52 -0.94 -1.12
CA ARG A 94 8.91 -2.28 -0.63
C ARG A 94 9.61 -2.23 0.72
N ASP A 95 10.75 -1.54 0.76
CA ASP A 95 11.61 -1.47 1.95
C ASP A 95 10.84 -0.89 3.15
N GLN A 96 10.06 0.17 2.94
CA GLN A 96 9.29 0.79 4.03
C GLN A 96 8.15 -0.10 4.53
N GLU A 97 7.47 -0.82 3.64
CA GLU A 97 6.41 -1.75 4.02
C GLU A 97 6.98 -2.96 4.80
N GLU A 98 8.16 -3.47 4.43
CA GLU A 98 8.87 -4.53 5.17
C GLU A 98 9.35 -4.08 6.55
N HIS A 99 9.62 -2.79 6.72
CA HIS A 99 10.00 -2.18 8.00
C HIS A 99 8.80 -1.77 8.86
N LYS A 100 7.59 -2.25 8.56
CA LYS A 100 6.44 -2.13 9.47
C LYS A 100 6.39 -3.30 10.43
N ILE A 101 6.44 -2.98 11.72
CA ILE A 101 6.37 -4.00 12.77
C ILE A 101 5.02 -3.85 13.47
N HIS A 102 4.14 -4.82 13.32
CA HIS A 102 2.89 -4.90 14.10
C HIS A 102 3.19 -5.64 15.41
N VAL A 103 3.25 -4.89 16.52
CA VAL A 103 3.66 -5.42 17.82
C VAL A 103 2.47 -6.01 18.58
N ASP A 104 1.35 -5.28 18.59
CA ASP A 104 0.09 -5.66 19.25
C ASP A 104 -1.09 -5.06 18.48
N ILE A 105 -2.33 -5.44 18.80
CA ILE A 105 -3.59 -5.04 18.13
C ILE A 105 -3.66 -3.54 17.85
N ASN A 106 -3.12 -2.72 18.76
CA ASN A 106 -3.14 -1.26 18.67
C ASN A 106 -1.74 -0.65 18.69
N GLU A 107 -0.70 -1.40 18.33
CA GLU A 107 0.68 -0.91 18.32
C GLU A 107 1.42 -1.28 17.04
N TRP A 108 1.71 -0.26 16.25
CA TRP A 108 2.55 -0.30 15.06
C TRP A 108 3.87 0.39 15.34
N ARG A 109 4.99 -0.21 14.97
CA ARG A 109 6.33 0.33 15.22
C ARG A 109 7.12 0.49 13.94
N CYS A 110 7.79 1.63 13.83
CA CYS A 110 8.73 1.91 12.74
C CYS A 110 9.99 1.06 12.87
N GLY A 111 10.34 0.29 11.83
CA GLY A 111 11.52 -0.55 11.79
C GLY A 111 12.84 0.23 11.87
N TYR A 112 12.89 1.45 11.32
CA TYR A 112 14.10 2.27 11.26
C TYR A 112 14.43 2.98 12.57
N CYS A 113 13.47 3.70 13.17
CA CYS A 113 13.71 4.52 14.37
C CYS A 113 12.97 4.04 15.63
N LYS A 114 12.26 2.91 15.55
CA LYS A 114 11.57 2.25 16.66
C LYS A 114 10.45 3.07 17.33
N LYS A 115 10.00 4.18 16.72
CA LYS A 115 8.81 4.92 17.17
C LYS A 115 7.55 4.06 17.03
N SER A 116 6.72 4.04 18.08
CA SER A 116 5.43 3.35 18.09
C SER A 116 4.27 4.31 17.79
N PHE A 117 3.23 3.77 17.17
CA PHE A 117 2.03 4.44 16.71
C PHE A 117 0.81 3.57 17.01
N ARG A 118 -0.32 4.20 17.30
CA ARG A 118 -1.55 3.47 17.66
C ARG A 118 -2.22 2.80 16.45
N VAL A 119 -2.06 3.37 15.26
CA VAL A 119 -2.73 2.94 14.02
C VAL A 119 -1.73 3.03 12.87
N GLU A 120 -1.80 2.07 11.95
CA GLU A 120 -0.90 1.97 10.79
C GLU A 120 -0.83 3.26 9.97
N LYS A 121 -1.95 3.95 9.77
CA LYS A 121 -2.01 5.22 9.02
C LYS A 121 -1.08 6.30 9.56
N PHE A 122 -0.84 6.32 10.89
CA PHE A 122 0.11 7.28 11.47
C PHE A 122 1.57 6.86 11.25
N LEU A 123 1.83 5.56 11.17
CA LEU A 123 3.14 5.04 10.77
C LEU A 123 3.43 5.36 9.29
N ASP A 124 2.43 5.21 8.40
CA ASP A 124 2.55 5.59 6.99
C ASP A 124 2.91 7.07 6.83
N LYS A 125 2.17 7.96 7.50
CA LYS A 125 2.47 9.40 7.52
C LYS A 125 3.86 9.70 8.11
N HIS A 126 4.30 8.91 9.08
CA HIS A 126 5.65 9.03 9.64
C HIS A 126 6.72 8.64 8.59
N PHE A 127 6.51 7.60 7.78
CA PHE A 127 7.43 7.27 6.70
C PHE A 127 7.52 8.40 5.66
N ASP A 128 6.37 8.92 5.23
CA ASP A 128 6.30 9.98 4.22
C ASP A 128 7.00 11.27 4.67
N SER A 129 7.07 11.54 5.98
CA SER A 129 7.67 12.77 6.52
C SER A 129 9.09 12.61 7.06
N ARG A 130 9.44 11.46 7.62
CA ARG A 130 10.71 11.25 8.35
C ARG A 130 11.66 10.28 7.67
N HIS A 131 11.16 9.40 6.81
CA HIS A 131 11.93 8.39 6.10
C HIS A 131 11.78 8.48 4.58
N TYR A 132 11.30 9.62 4.09
CA TYR A 132 11.19 9.90 2.66
C TYR A 132 12.52 9.69 1.92
N ASN A 133 13.63 10.14 2.51
CA ASN A 133 14.97 10.04 1.93
C ASN A 133 15.48 8.60 1.74
N LEU A 134 14.82 7.60 2.34
CA LEU A 134 15.17 6.19 2.13
C LEU A 134 14.53 5.60 0.87
N LEU A 135 13.62 6.34 0.21
CA LEU A 135 13.02 5.93 -1.05
C LEU A 135 14.01 6.06 -2.20
N ASN A 136 14.14 5.01 -3.01
CA ASN A 136 14.93 5.04 -4.23
C ASN A 136 14.10 5.58 -5.41
N VAL A 137 13.79 6.88 -5.39
CA VAL A 137 12.87 7.53 -6.34
C VAL A 137 13.35 7.43 -7.80
N SER A 138 14.66 7.31 -8.04
CA SER A 138 15.22 7.32 -9.41
C SER A 138 15.07 5.99 -10.15
N SER A 139 15.19 4.87 -9.46
CA SER A 139 15.15 3.53 -10.10
C SER A 139 13.83 2.80 -9.87
N SER A 140 13.19 3.03 -8.72
CA SER A 140 11.93 2.36 -8.38
C SER A 140 10.76 2.80 -9.26
N LYS A 141 9.69 2.01 -9.20
CA LYS A 141 8.44 2.17 -9.94
C LYS A 141 7.29 2.20 -8.95
N CYS A 142 6.31 3.05 -9.23
CA CYS A 142 5.07 3.10 -8.48
C CYS A 142 4.17 1.92 -8.90
N LEU A 143 3.91 0.95 -8.01
CA LEU A 143 2.99 -0.15 -8.34
C LEU A 143 1.53 0.31 -8.41
N ALA A 144 1.18 1.44 -7.78
CA ALA A 144 -0.18 2.00 -7.88
C ALA A 144 -0.59 2.31 -9.33
N ASP A 145 0.36 2.61 -10.22
CA ASP A 145 0.12 2.82 -11.64
C ASP A 145 -0.40 1.55 -12.34
N LEU A 146 -0.09 0.38 -11.78
CA LEU A 146 -0.53 -0.93 -12.29
C LEU A 146 -1.90 -1.33 -11.76
N CYS A 147 -2.50 -0.56 -10.85
CA CYS A 147 -3.76 -0.94 -10.22
C CYS A 147 -4.92 -1.13 -11.20
N GLY A 148 -4.94 -0.35 -12.28
CA GLY A 148 -5.91 -0.54 -13.35
C GLY A 148 -5.79 -1.92 -14.00
N ALA A 149 -4.57 -2.42 -14.21
CA ALA A 149 -4.33 -3.75 -14.79
C ALA A 149 -4.52 -4.89 -13.78
N LEU A 150 -4.13 -4.67 -12.52
CA LEU A 150 -4.14 -5.70 -11.46
C LEU A 150 -5.46 -5.80 -10.69
N HIS A 151 -6.44 -4.93 -10.94
CA HIS A 151 -7.71 -4.89 -10.19
C HIS A 151 -7.56 -4.56 -8.70
N CYS A 152 -6.69 -3.60 -8.31
CA CYS A 152 -6.53 -3.21 -6.89
C CYS A 152 -7.83 -2.88 -6.18
N ASP A 153 -8.79 -2.26 -6.89
CA ASP A 153 -10.08 -1.87 -6.33
C ASP A 153 -10.89 -3.08 -5.83
N PHE A 154 -10.57 -4.29 -6.30
CA PHE A 154 -11.16 -5.54 -5.81
C PHE A 154 -10.82 -5.80 -4.32
N ILE A 155 -9.58 -5.57 -3.91
CA ILE A 155 -9.14 -5.73 -2.51
C ILE A 155 -9.51 -4.49 -1.69
N ILE A 156 -9.21 -3.29 -2.21
CA ILE A 156 -9.44 -2.02 -1.49
C ILE A 156 -10.92 -1.81 -1.20
N ASN A 157 -11.80 -2.07 -2.18
CA ASN A 157 -13.23 -1.77 -2.11
C ASN A 157 -14.08 -3.04 -2.20
N SER A 158 -13.87 -3.98 -1.27
CA SER A 158 -14.67 -5.22 -1.14
C SER A 158 -16.19 -4.99 -1.00
N LYS A 159 -16.62 -3.76 -0.69
CA LYS A 159 -18.02 -3.33 -0.52
C LYS A 159 -18.55 -2.37 -1.59
N SER A 160 -17.85 -2.17 -2.71
CA SER A 160 -18.30 -1.19 -3.71
C SER A 160 -19.66 -1.54 -4.30
N THR A 161 -20.56 -0.56 -4.36
CA THR A 161 -21.78 -0.64 -5.15
C THR A 161 -21.38 -0.78 -6.61
N LYS A 162 -22.00 -1.73 -7.33
CA LYS A 162 -21.70 -2.01 -8.74
C LYS A 162 -21.78 -0.72 -9.55
N THR A 163 -20.63 -0.10 -9.82
CA THR A 163 -20.55 1.10 -10.65
C THR A 163 -20.73 0.69 -12.10
N LYS A 164 -21.45 1.50 -12.87
CA LYS A 164 -21.66 1.25 -14.31
C LYS A 164 -20.30 1.11 -15.00
N CYS A 165 -20.10 0.00 -15.71
CA CYS A 165 -18.84 -0.26 -16.41
C CYS A 165 -18.55 0.82 -17.46
N ASN A 166 -17.32 1.34 -17.47
CA ASN A 166 -16.82 2.22 -18.53
C ASN A 166 -16.01 1.39 -19.54
N PRO A 167 -16.49 1.22 -20.78
CA PRO A 167 -15.82 0.39 -21.78
C PRO A 167 -14.44 0.94 -22.18
N ALA A 168 -14.26 2.27 -22.21
CA ALA A 168 -12.97 2.87 -22.53
C ALA A 168 -11.94 2.62 -21.43
N ALA A 169 -12.35 2.66 -20.16
CA ALA A 169 -11.47 2.32 -19.05
C ALA A 169 -11.09 0.83 -19.04
N ALA A 170 -12.06 -0.05 -19.28
CA ALA A 170 -11.81 -1.49 -19.39
C ALA A 170 -10.82 -1.80 -20.54
N ALA A 171 -10.99 -1.19 -21.71
CA ALA A 171 -10.07 -1.38 -22.84
C ALA A 171 -8.65 -0.88 -22.52
N ARG A 172 -8.50 0.31 -21.90
CA ARG A 172 -7.18 0.83 -21.49
C ARG A 172 -6.50 -0.07 -20.47
N ASN A 173 -7.23 -0.51 -19.45
CA ASN A 173 -6.69 -1.40 -18.42
C ASN A 173 -6.29 -2.76 -18.99
N ARG A 174 -7.07 -3.28 -19.95
CA ARG A 174 -6.74 -4.50 -20.68
C ARG A 174 -5.41 -4.37 -21.42
N HIS A 175 -5.22 -3.31 -22.21
CA HIS A 175 -3.97 -3.09 -22.93
C HIS A 175 -2.77 -2.90 -22.00
N LEU A 176 -2.95 -2.17 -20.89
CA LEU A 176 -1.92 -2.05 -19.86
C LEU A 176 -1.53 -3.42 -19.29
N CYS A 177 -2.52 -4.26 -19.01
CA CYS A 177 -2.32 -5.62 -18.50
C CYS A 177 -1.60 -6.53 -19.51
N GLU A 178 -2.00 -6.50 -20.77
CA GLU A 178 -1.38 -7.27 -21.85
C GLU A 178 0.08 -6.83 -22.06
N SER A 179 0.36 -5.52 -22.12
CA SER A 179 1.74 -5.02 -22.22
C SER A 179 2.60 -5.39 -21.00
N LEU A 180 2.00 -5.48 -19.81
CA LEU A 180 2.69 -5.94 -18.62
C LEU A 180 3.07 -7.42 -18.73
N ALA A 181 2.17 -8.26 -19.24
CA ALA A 181 2.42 -9.68 -19.50
C ALA A 181 3.57 -9.87 -20.51
N ASP A 182 3.58 -9.10 -21.59
CA ASP A 182 4.63 -9.15 -22.62
C ASP A 182 6.02 -8.81 -22.06
N ARG A 183 6.10 -7.78 -21.21
CA ARG A 183 7.38 -7.31 -20.65
C ARG A 183 7.90 -8.19 -19.52
N CYS A 184 7.00 -8.74 -18.70
CA CYS A 184 7.37 -9.53 -17.53
C CYS A 184 7.56 -11.01 -17.83
N PHE A 185 6.79 -11.53 -18.80
CA PHE A 185 6.78 -12.94 -19.19
C PHE A 185 6.83 -13.05 -20.72
N PRO A 186 7.95 -12.69 -21.37
CA PRO A 186 8.06 -12.78 -22.81
C PRO A 186 8.08 -14.25 -23.25
N VAL A 187 7.17 -14.63 -24.16
CA VAL A 187 7.06 -16.00 -24.68
C VAL A 187 8.35 -16.52 -25.35
N SER A 188 9.21 -15.62 -25.82
CA SER A 188 10.52 -15.94 -26.39
C SER A 188 11.55 -16.44 -25.38
N GLN A 189 11.32 -16.23 -24.08
CA GLN A 189 12.25 -16.60 -22.99
C GLN A 189 12.04 -18.04 -22.49
N GLY A 190 11.29 -18.85 -23.23
CA GLY A 190 11.15 -20.29 -22.99
C GLY A 190 9.78 -20.71 -22.44
N LEU A 191 9.65 -22.00 -22.13
CA LEU A 191 8.36 -22.61 -21.81
C LEU A 191 7.73 -22.08 -20.51
N SER A 192 8.54 -21.89 -19.45
CA SER A 192 8.05 -21.33 -18.18
C SER A 192 7.53 -19.91 -18.36
N ALA A 193 8.24 -19.08 -19.11
CA ALA A 193 7.80 -17.72 -19.44
C ALA A 193 6.50 -17.74 -20.25
N SER A 194 6.39 -18.63 -21.25
CA SER A 194 5.16 -18.79 -22.03
C SER A 194 3.96 -19.25 -21.19
N ARG A 195 4.15 -20.16 -20.23
CA ARG A 195 3.09 -20.61 -19.32
C ARG A 195 2.64 -19.49 -18.40
N LEU A 196 3.59 -18.73 -17.83
CA LEU A 196 3.29 -17.59 -16.98
C LEU A 196 2.61 -16.46 -17.75
N HIS A 197 3.01 -16.25 -19.01
CA HIS A 197 2.37 -15.30 -19.90
C HIS A 197 0.88 -15.64 -20.10
N GLU A 198 0.58 -16.88 -20.51
CA GLU A 198 -0.81 -17.33 -20.69
C GLU A 198 -1.59 -17.27 -19.37
N PHE A 199 -0.97 -17.72 -18.27
CA PHE A 199 -1.56 -17.64 -16.94
C PHE A 199 -1.92 -16.19 -16.57
N PHE A 200 -1.00 -15.24 -16.76
CA PHE A 200 -1.21 -13.84 -16.42
C PHE A 200 -2.36 -13.23 -17.22
N LEU A 201 -2.41 -13.49 -18.54
CA LEU A 201 -3.51 -13.03 -19.39
C LEU A 201 -4.87 -13.54 -18.92
N ARG A 202 -4.96 -14.84 -18.59
CA ARG A 202 -6.22 -15.47 -18.13
C ARG A 202 -6.64 -15.01 -16.75
N GLN A 203 -5.68 -14.84 -15.83
CA GLN A 203 -5.93 -14.53 -14.43
C GLN A 203 -6.24 -13.06 -14.20
N PHE A 204 -5.56 -12.15 -14.91
CA PHE A 204 -5.64 -10.70 -14.73
C PHE A 204 -6.35 -9.99 -15.89
N CYS A 205 -5.90 -10.22 -17.12
CA CYS A 205 -6.28 -9.35 -18.25
C CYS A 205 -7.67 -9.65 -18.80
N ASP A 206 -8.07 -10.92 -18.77
CA ASP A 206 -9.33 -11.40 -19.32
C ASP A 206 -10.57 -10.82 -18.61
N ALA A 207 -10.43 -10.44 -17.34
CA ALA A 207 -11.48 -9.81 -16.55
C ALA A 207 -11.75 -8.34 -16.94
N HIS A 208 -10.88 -7.70 -17.74
CA HIS A 208 -11.10 -6.34 -18.25
C HIS A 208 -12.15 -6.32 -19.38
N THR A 209 -13.40 -6.57 -19.03
CA THR A 209 -14.56 -6.56 -19.93
C THR A 209 -15.83 -6.09 -19.22
N CYS A 210 -16.70 -5.37 -19.94
CA CYS A 210 -18.00 -4.94 -19.39
C CYS A 210 -19.09 -6.02 -19.43
N ASN A 211 -18.81 -7.21 -19.99
CA ASN A 211 -19.81 -8.29 -20.12
C ASN A 211 -20.12 -8.97 -18.77
N GLY A 212 -19.34 -8.72 -17.71
CA GLY A 212 -19.55 -9.27 -16.36
C GLY A 212 -19.36 -10.80 -16.24
N LYS A 213 -19.11 -11.50 -17.35
CA LYS A 213 -18.95 -12.97 -17.39
C LYS A 213 -17.62 -13.45 -16.82
N LYS A 214 -16.56 -12.65 -16.96
CA LYS A 214 -15.20 -13.01 -16.52
C LYS A 214 -14.90 -12.33 -15.19
N LYS A 215 -14.57 -13.13 -14.18
CA LYS A 215 -14.17 -12.65 -12.84
C LYS A 215 -12.65 -12.52 -12.78
N PRO A 216 -12.10 -11.48 -12.10
CA PRO A 216 -10.69 -11.44 -11.81
C PRO A 216 -10.30 -12.65 -10.93
N PHE A 217 -9.06 -13.11 -11.06
CA PHE A 217 -8.49 -14.16 -10.23
C PHE A 217 -9.22 -15.51 -10.26
N ALA A 218 -9.66 -15.96 -11.45
CA ALA A 218 -10.49 -17.16 -11.60
C ALA A 218 -9.84 -18.45 -11.06
N LYS A 219 -8.51 -18.56 -11.06
CA LYS A 219 -7.79 -19.72 -10.48
C LYS A 219 -7.62 -19.64 -8.96
N GLY A 220 -8.05 -18.55 -8.33
CA GLY A 220 -7.79 -18.26 -6.93
C GLY A 220 -6.34 -17.84 -6.67
N GLY A 221 -6.05 -17.49 -5.43
CA GLY A 221 -4.72 -17.11 -4.95
C GLY A 221 -4.13 -18.13 -3.99
N LYS A 222 -3.08 -17.72 -3.29
CA LYS A 222 -2.39 -18.50 -2.25
C LYS A 222 -3.39 -18.91 -1.17
N LYS A 223 -3.52 -20.21 -0.92
CA LYS A 223 -4.37 -20.71 0.16
C LYS A 223 -3.68 -20.49 1.50
N HIS A 224 -4.16 -19.53 2.28
CA HIS A 224 -3.76 -19.39 3.67
C HIS A 224 -4.45 -20.48 4.50
N THR A 225 -3.72 -21.54 4.84
CA THR A 225 -4.16 -22.46 5.89
C THR A 225 -4.16 -21.70 7.21
N SER A 226 -5.34 -21.43 7.76
CA SER A 226 -5.46 -20.70 9.01
C SER A 226 -4.64 -21.40 10.10
N ILE A 227 -3.68 -20.70 10.69
CA ILE A 227 -2.87 -21.23 11.80
C ILE A 227 -3.77 -21.73 12.94
N PHE A 228 -4.90 -21.04 13.16
CA PHE A 228 -5.92 -21.48 14.12
C PHE A 228 -6.54 -22.83 13.75
N TYR A 229 -6.78 -23.10 12.47
CA TYR A 229 -7.29 -24.39 12.02
C TYR A 229 -6.28 -25.51 12.31
N LEU A 230 -4.99 -25.28 12.05
CA LEU A 230 -3.93 -26.23 12.39
C LEU A 230 -3.81 -26.43 13.90
N ALA A 231 -3.84 -25.35 14.68
CA ALA A 231 -3.79 -25.42 16.14
C ALA A 231 -4.98 -26.20 16.72
N ILE A 232 -6.20 -25.93 16.24
CA ILE A 232 -7.42 -26.65 16.65
C ILE A 232 -7.32 -28.13 16.25
N SER A 233 -6.82 -28.43 15.05
CA SER A 233 -6.63 -29.81 14.58
C SER A 233 -5.64 -30.58 15.46
N ILE A 234 -4.51 -29.98 15.82
CA ILE A 234 -3.52 -30.59 16.73
C ILE A 234 -4.13 -30.79 18.12
N LEU A 235 -4.84 -29.79 18.65
CA LEU A 235 -5.49 -29.87 19.96
C LEU A 235 -6.52 -30.99 20.02
N THR A 236 -7.34 -31.15 18.98
CA THR A 236 -8.33 -32.24 18.90
C THR A 236 -7.65 -33.61 18.82
N LEU A 237 -6.57 -33.76 18.05
CA LEU A 237 -5.80 -35.01 17.98
C LEU A 237 -5.14 -35.39 19.31
N MET A 238 -4.81 -34.42 20.18
CA MET A 238 -4.25 -34.69 21.51
C MET A 238 -5.33 -34.97 22.57
N LEU A 239 -6.44 -34.23 22.56
CA LEU A 239 -7.50 -34.38 23.56
C LEU A 239 -8.36 -35.62 23.34
N LEU A 240 -8.60 -36.01 22.09
CA LEU A 240 -9.47 -37.14 21.76
C LEU A 240 -8.94 -38.48 22.35
N PRO A 241 -7.65 -38.85 22.19
CA PRO A 241 -7.11 -40.06 22.80
C PRO A 241 -7.13 -40.01 24.33
N LEU A 242 -6.79 -38.85 24.92
CA LEU A 242 -6.81 -38.66 26.37
C LEU A 242 -8.22 -38.89 26.94
N PHE A 243 -9.25 -38.36 26.28
CA PHE A 243 -10.63 -38.60 26.64
C PHE A 243 -10.98 -40.11 26.65
N TYR A 244 -10.62 -40.83 25.59
CA TYR A 244 -10.88 -42.28 25.52
C TYR A 244 -10.08 -43.08 26.55
N ILE A 245 -8.84 -42.69 26.86
CA ILE A 245 -8.04 -43.31 27.93
C ILE A 245 -8.71 -43.13 29.29
N ILE A 246 -9.21 -41.92 29.60
CA ILE A 246 -9.92 -41.65 30.86
C ILE A 246 -11.18 -42.51 30.97
N ILE A 247 -11.96 -42.60 29.88
CA ILE A 247 -13.15 -43.46 29.85
C ILE A 247 -12.78 -44.93 30.05
N TYR A 248 -11.74 -45.42 29.39
CA TYR A 248 -11.25 -46.79 29.55
C TYR A 248 -10.82 -47.10 30.99
N LEU A 249 -10.04 -46.21 31.62
CA LEU A 249 -9.60 -46.35 33.00
C LEU A 249 -10.78 -46.31 33.99
N SER A 250 -11.74 -45.41 33.77
CA SER A 250 -12.97 -45.30 34.58
C SER A 250 -13.84 -46.57 34.49
N GLN A 251 -14.04 -47.11 33.28
CA GLN A 251 -14.77 -48.36 33.09
C GLN A 251 -14.07 -49.55 33.77
N ARG A 252 -12.73 -49.60 33.69
CA ARG A 252 -11.94 -50.65 34.37
C ARG A 252 -12.07 -50.56 35.89
N ASP A 253 -11.98 -49.35 36.46
CA ASP A 253 -12.13 -49.15 37.91
C ASP A 253 -13.52 -49.55 38.41
N MET A 254 -14.58 -49.17 37.69
CA MET A 254 -15.95 -49.58 38.01
C MET A 254 -16.15 -51.11 37.93
N ARG A 255 -15.55 -51.76 36.93
CA ARG A 255 -15.61 -53.23 36.79
C ARG A 255 -14.81 -53.94 37.90
N GLY A 256 -13.66 -53.39 38.29
CA GLY A 256 -12.87 -53.88 39.44
C GLY A 256 -13.59 -53.75 40.79
N LYS A 257 -14.30 -52.63 41.01
CA LYS A 257 -15.13 -52.41 42.22
C LYS A 257 -16.33 -53.37 42.30
N GLN A 258 -16.91 -53.76 41.17
CA GLN A 258 -18.00 -54.76 41.14
C GLN A 258 -17.50 -56.17 41.47
N GLU A 259 -16.34 -56.59 40.94
CA GLU A 259 -15.73 -57.89 41.24
C GLU A 259 -15.33 -58.00 42.73
N LEU A 260 -14.74 -56.96 43.32
CA LEU A 260 -14.41 -56.93 44.75
C LEU A 260 -15.67 -56.99 45.66
N LYS A 261 -16.78 -56.36 45.25
CA LYS A 261 -18.07 -56.48 45.96
C LYS A 261 -18.67 -57.88 45.88
N ARG A 262 -18.43 -58.62 44.78
CA ARG A 262 -18.95 -59.98 44.59
C ARG A 262 -18.18 -61.02 45.43
N ILE A 263 -16.89 -60.80 45.70
CA ILE A 263 -16.04 -61.69 46.51
C ILE A 263 -16.31 -61.55 48.03
N LYS A 264 -16.94 -60.46 48.49
CA LYS A 264 -17.17 -60.19 49.93
C LYS A 264 -18.38 -60.90 50.57
N LYS A 265 -18.85 -62.01 49.99
CA LYS A 265 -19.88 -62.90 50.57
C LYS A 265 -19.40 -64.35 50.57
N SER A 266 -18.59 -64.71 51.56
CA SER A 266 -18.39 -66.10 52.00
C SER A 266 -17.65 -66.06 53.34
N GLY A 267 -18.33 -66.48 54.42
CA GLY A 267 -17.80 -66.55 55.78
C GLY A 267 -18.55 -65.65 56.74
#